data_AF-A0A1I0B9D6-F1
#
_entry.id   AF-A0A1I0B9D6-F1
#
_cell.length_a   1.000
_cell.length_b   1.000
_cell.length_c   1.000
_cell.angle_alpha   90.00
_cell.angle_beta   90.00
_cell.angle_gamma   90.00
#
_symmetry.space_group_name_H-M   'P 1'
#
loop_
_entity.id
_entity.type
_entity.pdbx_description
1 polymer ?
#
loop_
_entity_poly.entity_id
_entity_poly.type
_entity_poly.pdbx_seq_one_letter_code
_entity_poly.pdbx_strand_id
1 'polypeptide(L)'
;MAQIQAMEIPESIREELESTENVTGTAFGLKQTRDEGITDTEAIVVYVDEKRPEEELADEEILPEELEIDDETYKVDVQESGDVKMLEQALRPAEPPMEIAEAEPELEAIPSSLSRKEKWRPAPAGVSVGHPNVTAGTLGTPPLRTTDGRTVFLTNSHVAADSGDASQGDDVYQPGTYDGGGANDIIGTLVDFSEISTSEDNTTDSALVEVRPDHLQSDIFEVESDLRAFTDAELGQRHTKSGRTTSVTAGKCTARNATFNVGSKHGTAKFVGLDVFEPIASGGDSGSLIGLERADGFYGTSLLFAGSSSLTLGIPMDTVQQFHGQLEPMTGRELVDPDDLRITGTTFSMTLKGGQTIARWSGPWNDRYNVDFDAIPTTTDGWVSSSVESVYKTNSGIYYRIRMENKRSNSPVDCDVKYVVRR
;
A
#
# COMPACT_ATOMS: atom_id res chain seq x y z
N MET A 1 -24.36 14.26 6.11
CA MET A 1 -23.27 13.73 5.27
C MET A 1 -22.24 14.79 4.87
N ALA A 2 -22.53 15.80 4.03
CA ALA A 2 -21.51 16.80 3.65
C ALA A 2 -21.05 17.72 4.81
N GLN A 3 -21.85 17.85 5.87
CA GLN A 3 -21.61 18.80 6.95
C GLN A 3 -20.52 18.35 7.93
N ILE A 4 -20.36 17.03 8.16
CA ILE A 4 -19.39 16.47 9.12
C ILE A 4 -18.06 16.05 8.46
N GLN A 5 -18.02 15.85 7.15
CA GLN A 5 -16.78 15.48 6.43
C GLN A 5 -15.63 16.49 6.65
N ALA A 6 -15.95 17.72 7.07
CA ALA A 6 -14.98 18.78 7.37
C ALA A 6 -15.05 19.29 8.82
N MET A 7 -15.80 18.62 9.71
CA MET A 7 -15.88 19.02 11.12
C MET A 7 -14.71 18.46 11.92
N GLU A 8 -14.18 19.30 12.81
CA GLU A 8 -13.13 18.97 13.76
C GLU A 8 -13.68 19.11 15.18
N ILE A 9 -13.33 18.17 16.06
CA ILE A 9 -13.72 18.27 17.46
C ILE A 9 -12.89 19.41 18.06
N PRO A 10 -13.51 20.43 18.69
CA PRO A 10 -12.77 21.53 19.30
C PRO A 10 -11.71 21.02 20.28
N GLU A 11 -10.52 21.64 20.25
CA GLU A 11 -9.37 21.19 21.02
C GLU A 11 -9.68 20.96 22.50
N SER A 12 -10.43 21.86 23.13
CA SER A 12 -10.77 21.74 24.55
C SER A 12 -11.63 20.51 24.87
N ILE A 13 -12.55 20.14 23.97
CA ILE A 13 -13.40 18.96 24.14
C ILE A 13 -12.58 17.70 23.87
N ARG A 14 -11.71 17.76 22.86
CA ARG A 14 -10.80 16.67 22.53
C ARG A 14 -9.85 16.36 23.69
N GLU A 15 -9.17 17.37 24.24
CA GLU A 15 -8.27 17.22 25.39
C GLU A 15 -8.99 16.67 26.63
N GLU A 16 -10.23 17.07 26.86
CA GLU A 16 -11.05 16.54 27.96
C GLU A 16 -11.32 15.04 27.77
N LEU A 17 -11.80 14.63 26.59
CA LEU A 17 -12.06 13.22 26.27
C LEU A 17 -10.78 12.38 26.29
N GLU A 18 -9.70 12.88 25.70
CA GLU A 18 -8.40 12.18 25.60
C GLU A 18 -7.66 12.12 26.95
N SER A 19 -8.10 12.86 27.97
CA SER A 19 -7.56 12.77 29.32
C SER A 19 -8.02 11.53 30.09
N THR A 20 -9.10 10.88 29.64
CA THR A 20 -9.59 9.62 30.21
C THR A 20 -8.65 8.47 29.84
N GLU A 21 -8.15 7.73 30.84
CA GLU A 21 -7.05 6.74 30.69
C GLU A 21 -7.30 5.67 29.60
N ASN A 22 -8.55 5.24 29.42
CA ASN A 22 -8.92 4.20 28.47
C ASN A 22 -9.16 4.71 27.04
N VAL A 23 -9.13 6.03 26.81
CA VAL A 23 -9.41 6.64 25.51
C VAL A 23 -8.15 6.62 24.63
N THR A 24 -8.28 6.02 23.45
CA THR A 24 -7.19 5.83 22.47
C THR A 24 -7.29 6.81 21.31
N GLY A 25 -8.48 7.34 21.04
CA GLY A 25 -8.70 8.30 19.97
C GLY A 25 -10.11 8.89 19.95
N THR A 26 -10.27 9.93 19.15
CA THR A 26 -11.53 10.66 18.98
C THR A 26 -11.75 10.97 17.50
N ALA A 27 -12.99 10.97 17.03
CA ALA A 27 -13.31 11.27 15.64
C ALA A 27 -14.76 11.73 15.48
N PHE A 28 -15.06 12.28 14.31
CA PHE A 28 -16.44 12.36 13.83
C PHE A 28 -16.74 11.19 12.90
N GLY A 29 -17.82 10.47 13.15
CA GLY A 29 -18.10 9.26 12.40
C GLY A 29 -19.53 8.78 12.49
N LEU A 30 -19.71 7.54 12.06
CA LEU A 30 -20.97 6.83 12.08
C LEU A 30 -21.11 6.05 13.39
N LYS A 31 -22.25 6.21 14.03
CA LYS A 31 -22.62 5.45 15.21
C LYS A 31 -22.67 3.96 14.89
N GLN A 32 -22.11 3.15 15.77
CA GLN A 32 -22.16 1.71 15.70
C GLN A 32 -23.01 1.14 16.84
N THR A 33 -23.97 0.27 16.52
CA THR A 33 -24.73 -0.47 17.53
C THR A 33 -24.47 -1.97 17.44
N ARG A 34 -24.67 -2.67 18.55
CA ARG A 34 -24.51 -4.13 18.60
C ARG A 34 -25.48 -4.87 17.67
N ASP A 35 -26.69 -4.32 17.48
CA ASP A 35 -27.77 -4.96 16.75
C ASP A 35 -27.79 -4.60 15.26
N GLU A 36 -27.42 -3.37 14.90
CA GLU A 36 -27.51 -2.85 13.53
C GLU A 36 -26.15 -2.70 12.84
N GLY A 37 -25.04 -2.87 13.57
CA GLY A 37 -23.70 -2.57 13.06
C GLY A 37 -23.50 -1.07 12.86
N ILE A 38 -22.76 -0.68 11.81
CA ILE A 38 -22.57 0.73 11.44
C ILE A 38 -23.90 1.30 10.91
N THR A 39 -24.39 2.34 11.56
CA THR A 39 -25.64 3.03 11.21
C THR A 39 -25.37 4.27 10.35
N ASP A 40 -26.43 4.88 9.81
CA ASP A 40 -26.34 6.16 9.09
C ASP A 40 -26.40 7.38 10.05
N THR A 41 -26.39 7.14 11.36
CA THR A 41 -26.46 8.20 12.38
C THR A 41 -25.07 8.73 12.65
N GLU A 42 -24.87 10.03 12.46
CA GLU A 42 -23.62 10.71 12.76
C GLU A 42 -23.45 10.93 14.28
N ALA A 43 -22.22 10.80 14.78
CA ALA A 43 -21.86 10.91 16.19
C ALA A 43 -20.41 11.37 16.40
N ILE A 44 -20.10 11.85 17.60
CA ILE A 44 -18.72 11.93 18.10
C ILE A 44 -18.34 10.52 18.53
N VAL A 45 -17.37 9.93 17.84
CA VAL A 45 -16.89 8.59 18.14
C VAL A 45 -15.69 8.71 19.08
N VAL A 46 -15.80 8.10 20.25
CA VAL A 46 -14.69 7.99 21.20
C VAL A 46 -14.20 6.56 21.20
N TYR A 47 -12.95 6.38 20.79
CA TYR A 47 -12.30 5.09 20.73
C TYR A 47 -11.64 4.76 22.08
N VAL A 48 -11.85 3.54 22.55
CA VAL A 48 -11.27 3.02 23.79
C VAL A 48 -10.54 1.71 23.55
N ASP A 49 -9.55 1.39 24.39
CA ASP A 49 -8.81 0.13 24.29
C ASP A 49 -9.73 -1.08 24.55
N GLU A 50 -10.45 -1.08 25.68
CA GLU A 50 -11.43 -2.13 26.01
C GLU A 50 -12.73 -1.51 26.54
N LYS A 51 -13.89 -1.98 26.04
CA LYS A 51 -15.18 -1.59 26.61
C LYS A 51 -15.48 -2.35 27.88
N ARG A 52 -15.83 -1.62 28.95
CA ARG A 52 -16.23 -2.19 30.24
C ARG A 52 -17.68 -1.82 30.58
N PRO A 53 -18.42 -2.67 31.31
CA PRO A 53 -19.74 -2.32 31.81
C PRO A 53 -19.68 -1.08 32.71
N GLU A 54 -20.67 -0.20 32.61
CA GLU A 54 -20.74 1.06 33.40
C GLU A 54 -20.64 0.81 34.92
N GLU A 55 -21.21 -0.30 35.40
CA GLU A 55 -21.15 -0.71 36.82
C GLU A 55 -19.71 -1.02 37.31
N GLU A 56 -18.76 -1.20 36.40
CA GLU A 56 -17.35 -1.48 36.68
C GLU A 56 -16.45 -0.24 36.53
N LEU A 57 -17.02 0.89 36.09
CA LEU A 57 -16.31 2.14 35.85
C LEU A 57 -16.46 3.10 37.05
N ALA A 58 -15.42 3.87 37.32
CA ALA A 58 -15.53 5.05 38.18
C ALA A 58 -16.28 6.17 37.47
N ASP A 59 -16.90 7.09 38.21
CA ASP A 59 -17.68 8.19 37.64
C ASP A 59 -16.85 9.04 36.65
N GLU A 60 -15.54 9.17 36.89
CA GLU A 60 -14.62 9.91 36.01
C GLU A 60 -14.22 9.15 34.72
N GLU A 61 -14.48 7.84 34.66
CA GLU A 61 -14.25 7.00 33.47
C GLU A 61 -15.50 6.96 32.55
N ILE A 62 -16.65 7.44 33.03
CA ILE A 62 -17.89 7.47 32.26
C ILE A 62 -17.91 8.71 31.37
N LEU A 63 -17.91 8.48 30.06
CA LEU A 63 -18.01 9.53 29.06
C LEU A 63 -19.45 10.07 28.99
N PRO A 64 -19.64 11.37 28.67
CA PRO A 64 -20.97 11.95 28.52
C PRO A 64 -21.74 11.28 27.37
N GLU A 65 -23.06 11.16 27.48
CA GLU A 65 -23.90 10.59 26.39
C GLU A 65 -24.03 11.54 25.19
N GLU A 66 -23.94 12.84 25.44
CA GLU A 66 -24.08 13.92 24.45
C GLU A 66 -23.09 15.05 24.74
N LEU A 67 -22.61 15.70 23.68
CA LEU A 67 -21.73 16.87 23.74
C LEU A 67 -22.30 18.00 22.89
N GLU A 68 -22.06 19.24 23.31
CA GLU A 68 -22.48 20.43 22.57
C GLU A 68 -21.27 21.06 21.87
N ILE A 69 -21.34 21.19 20.54
CA ILE A 69 -20.33 21.82 19.69
C ILE A 69 -21.04 22.83 18.80
N ASP A 70 -20.60 24.09 18.84
CA ASP A 70 -21.14 25.19 18.01
C ASP A 70 -22.69 25.29 18.04
N ASP A 71 -23.28 25.24 19.24
CA ASP A 71 -24.74 25.27 19.50
C ASP A 71 -25.52 24.03 18.94
N GLU A 72 -24.83 22.96 18.54
CA GLU A 72 -25.41 21.69 18.11
C GLU A 72 -25.06 20.55 19.07
N THR A 73 -26.05 19.70 19.39
CA THR A 73 -25.86 18.54 20.27
C THR A 73 -25.56 17.29 19.46
N TYR A 74 -24.44 16.66 19.77
CA TYR A 74 -23.96 15.42 19.16
C TYR A 74 -24.02 14.29 20.17
N LYS A 75 -24.46 13.11 19.72
CA LYS A 75 -24.33 11.89 20.53
C LYS A 75 -22.88 11.46 20.60
N VAL A 76 -22.47 10.98 21.76
CA VAL A 76 -21.20 10.29 21.94
C VAL A 76 -21.42 8.80 21.73
N ASP A 77 -20.62 8.20 20.86
CA ASP A 77 -20.58 6.77 20.61
C ASP A 77 -19.23 6.22 21.02
N VAL A 78 -19.19 5.44 22.10
CA VAL A 78 -17.96 4.77 22.53
C VAL A 78 -17.75 3.55 21.64
N GLN A 79 -16.58 3.38 21.04
CA GLN A 79 -16.22 2.24 20.18
C GLN A 79 -14.90 1.61 20.63
N GLU A 80 -14.78 0.28 20.52
CA GLU A 80 -13.56 -0.40 20.93
C GLU A 80 -12.55 -0.42 19.77
N SER A 81 -11.41 0.25 19.94
CA SER A 81 -10.31 0.22 18.97
C SER A 81 -9.29 -0.86 19.27
N GLY A 82 -9.22 -1.35 20.51
CA GLY A 82 -8.06 -2.08 21.00
C GLY A 82 -6.77 -1.27 20.89
N ASP A 83 -5.66 -1.99 20.96
CA ASP A 83 -4.30 -1.46 20.92
C ASP A 83 -3.90 -1.04 19.50
N VAL A 84 -4.04 0.26 19.20
CA VAL A 84 -3.76 0.86 17.89
C VAL A 84 -2.25 1.06 17.70
N LYS A 85 -1.70 0.48 16.64
CA LYS A 85 -0.26 0.52 16.34
C LYS A 85 0.03 0.80 14.89
N MET A 86 1.24 1.28 14.62
CA MET A 86 1.81 1.21 13.27
C MET A 86 1.84 -0.25 12.82
N LEU A 87 1.42 -0.50 11.57
CA LEU A 87 1.37 -1.84 10.99
C LEU A 87 2.74 -2.32 10.51
N GLU A 88 3.76 -2.07 11.34
CA GLU A 88 5.10 -2.61 11.15
C GLU A 88 5.02 -4.14 11.22
N GLN A 89 5.63 -4.81 10.25
CA GLN A 89 5.75 -6.25 10.31
C GLN A 89 6.68 -6.62 11.48
N ALA A 90 6.12 -7.11 12.58
CA ALA A 90 6.90 -7.68 13.67
C ALA A 90 7.82 -8.78 13.13
N LEU A 91 9.07 -8.88 13.62
CA LEU A 91 10.01 -9.97 13.31
C LEU A 91 9.55 -11.36 13.80
N ARG A 92 8.29 -11.49 14.23
CA ARG A 92 7.68 -12.75 14.64
C ARG A 92 6.87 -13.29 13.46
N PRO A 93 6.82 -14.63 13.28
CA PRO A 93 5.99 -15.22 12.23
C PRO A 93 4.56 -14.71 12.37
N ALA A 94 4.03 -14.17 11.27
CA ALA A 94 2.64 -13.70 11.19
C ALA A 94 1.71 -14.83 11.64
N GLU A 95 0.71 -14.51 12.46
CA GLU A 95 -0.38 -15.43 12.71
C GLU A 95 -1.10 -15.71 11.36
N PRO A 96 -1.46 -16.97 11.09
CA PRO A 96 -2.10 -17.32 9.83
C PRO A 96 -3.43 -16.56 9.70
N PRO A 97 -3.79 -16.08 8.49
CA PRO A 97 -5.07 -15.43 8.26
C PRO A 97 -6.24 -16.35 8.64
N MET A 98 -7.36 -15.75 9.09
CA MET A 98 -8.63 -16.48 9.25
C MET A 98 -9.03 -17.14 7.93
N GLU A 99 -9.26 -18.45 8.02
CA GLU A 99 -9.55 -19.36 6.91
C GLU A 99 -10.99 -19.11 6.42
N ILE A 100 -11.13 -18.60 5.19
CA ILE A 100 -12.40 -18.65 4.46
C ILE A 100 -12.33 -19.87 3.53
N ALA A 101 -13.12 -20.90 3.84
CA ALA A 101 -13.22 -22.08 3.00
C ALA A 101 -14.16 -21.83 1.80
N GLU A 102 -13.68 -22.06 0.58
CA GLU A 102 -14.13 -23.19 -0.25
C GLU A 102 -13.29 -23.32 -1.54
N ALA A 103 -13.29 -24.54 -2.08
CA ALA A 103 -12.30 -25.12 -2.97
C ALA A 103 -12.48 -24.81 -4.46
N GLU A 104 -11.38 -24.80 -5.21
CA GLU A 104 -11.33 -24.79 -6.68
C GLU A 104 -10.20 -25.71 -7.21
N PRO A 105 -10.28 -26.19 -8.47
CA PRO A 105 -9.75 -27.49 -8.88
C PRO A 105 -8.22 -27.50 -9.09
N GLU A 106 -7.64 -28.71 -9.08
CA GLU A 106 -6.25 -28.98 -9.50
C GLU A 106 -6.02 -28.58 -10.97
N LEU A 107 -5.76 -27.30 -11.21
CA LEU A 107 -4.96 -26.83 -12.33
C LEU A 107 -3.48 -26.95 -11.92
N GLU A 108 -2.62 -27.42 -12.82
CA GLU A 108 -1.17 -27.50 -12.60
C GLU A 108 -0.67 -26.23 -11.91
N ALA A 109 -0.19 -26.38 -10.68
CA ALA A 109 0.03 -25.29 -9.74
C ALA A 109 0.80 -24.13 -10.37
N ILE A 110 0.18 -22.95 -10.36
CA ILE A 110 0.90 -21.68 -10.41
C ILE A 110 1.99 -21.77 -9.34
N PRO A 111 3.28 -21.56 -9.66
CA PRO A 111 4.32 -21.61 -8.65
C PRO A 111 3.98 -20.67 -7.50
N SER A 112 4.14 -21.14 -6.26
CA SER A 112 4.14 -20.29 -5.06
C SER A 112 5.17 -19.16 -5.11
N SER A 113 6.09 -19.23 -6.08
CA SER A 113 7.10 -18.25 -6.42
C SER A 113 6.60 -17.16 -7.39
N LEU A 114 5.42 -16.57 -7.16
CA LEU A 114 4.88 -15.36 -7.83
C LEU A 114 4.00 -14.57 -6.85
N SER A 115 4.57 -14.33 -5.68
CA SER A 115 3.93 -13.63 -4.56
C SER A 115 4.03 -12.11 -4.76
N ARG A 116 3.13 -11.33 -4.13
CA ARG A 116 3.32 -9.88 -3.89
C ARG A 116 4.66 -9.55 -3.23
N LYS A 117 5.35 -10.57 -2.70
CA LYS A 117 6.65 -10.53 -2.04
C LYS A 117 7.83 -10.71 -3.00
N GLU A 118 7.62 -11.08 -4.25
CA GLU A 118 8.71 -11.29 -5.19
C GLU A 118 9.15 -10.03 -5.93
N LYS A 119 10.20 -10.17 -6.76
CA LYS A 119 10.67 -9.10 -7.63
C LYS A 119 9.75 -8.90 -8.83
N TRP A 120 9.43 -7.65 -9.07
CA TRP A 120 8.63 -7.14 -10.16
C TRP A 120 9.37 -6.03 -10.90
N ARG A 121 9.60 -6.19 -12.21
CA ARG A 121 10.15 -5.12 -13.06
C ARG A 121 9.50 -5.18 -14.44
N PRO A 122 8.54 -4.28 -14.76
CA PRO A 122 8.03 -3.17 -13.93
C PRO A 122 7.17 -3.63 -12.74
N ALA A 123 7.14 -2.85 -11.65
CA ALA A 123 6.36 -3.14 -10.45
C ALA A 123 5.00 -2.43 -10.43
N PRO A 124 3.88 -3.14 -10.20
CA PRO A 124 2.59 -2.52 -9.93
C PRO A 124 2.51 -2.06 -8.46
N ALA A 125 1.55 -1.21 -8.13
CA ALA A 125 1.22 -0.93 -6.73
C ALA A 125 0.61 -2.17 -6.05
N GLY A 126 0.75 -2.27 -4.72
CA GLY A 126 0.26 -3.42 -3.95
C GLY A 126 1.27 -4.56 -3.75
N VAL A 127 2.50 -4.39 -4.24
CA VAL A 127 3.60 -5.36 -4.06
C VAL A 127 4.61 -4.87 -3.01
N SER A 128 5.49 -5.77 -2.58
CA SER A 128 6.51 -5.53 -1.58
C SER A 128 7.50 -4.45 -2.01
N VAL A 129 7.81 -3.55 -1.09
CA VAL A 129 8.86 -2.52 -1.21
C VAL A 129 9.46 -2.25 0.17
N GLY A 130 10.67 -1.72 0.23
CA GLY A 130 11.17 -1.18 1.48
C GLY A 130 12.61 -0.66 1.42
N HIS A 131 12.95 0.15 2.41
CA HIS A 131 14.31 0.59 2.68
C HIS A 131 15.21 -0.60 3.09
N PRO A 132 16.53 -0.59 2.76
CA PRO A 132 17.47 -1.65 3.09
C PRO A 132 17.54 -2.01 4.58
N ASN A 133 17.26 -1.04 5.47
CA ASN A 133 17.37 -1.21 6.92
C ASN A 133 16.04 -1.50 7.62
N VAL A 134 14.92 -1.52 6.90
CA VAL A 134 13.60 -1.88 7.46
C VAL A 134 13.17 -3.26 6.95
N THR A 135 11.97 -3.73 7.34
CA THR A 135 11.47 -5.05 6.94
C THR A 135 10.92 -5.05 5.49
N ALA A 136 9.63 -4.77 5.33
CA ALA A 136 8.95 -4.58 4.06
C ALA A 136 7.57 -3.98 4.32
N GLY A 137 7.14 -3.10 3.45
CA GLY A 137 5.77 -2.63 3.34
C GLY A 137 5.25 -2.82 1.92
N THR A 138 4.36 -1.94 1.52
CA THR A 138 3.68 -1.99 0.22
C THR A 138 4.02 -0.78 -0.63
N LEU A 139 4.29 -1.02 -1.93
CA LEU A 139 4.36 0.00 -2.96
C LEU A 139 2.97 0.61 -3.12
N GLY A 140 2.78 1.84 -2.65
CA GLY A 140 1.45 2.37 -2.38
C GLY A 140 0.67 2.77 -3.62
N THR A 141 1.32 3.52 -4.50
CA THR A 141 0.66 4.12 -5.66
C THR A 141 1.27 3.66 -6.97
N PRO A 142 0.49 3.62 -8.06
CA PRO A 142 1.04 3.70 -9.38
C PRO A 142 1.90 4.98 -9.54
N PRO A 143 2.66 5.11 -10.64
CA PRO A 143 3.47 6.28 -10.91
C PRO A 143 2.69 7.59 -10.82
N LEU A 144 3.28 8.54 -10.10
CA LEU A 144 2.81 9.90 -9.96
C LEU A 144 3.84 10.85 -10.58
N ARG A 145 3.37 12.00 -11.02
CA ARG A 145 4.20 13.11 -11.48
C ARG A 145 4.15 14.24 -10.45
N THR A 146 5.33 14.69 -10.04
CA THR A 146 5.48 15.89 -9.21
C THR A 146 5.40 17.15 -10.07
N THR A 147 5.13 18.29 -9.45
CA THR A 147 5.10 19.60 -10.13
C THR A 147 6.42 20.00 -10.80
N ASP A 148 7.57 19.50 -10.31
CA ASP A 148 8.90 19.69 -10.91
C ASP A 148 9.25 18.62 -11.96
N GLY A 149 8.32 17.72 -12.28
CA GLY A 149 8.39 16.80 -13.42
C GLY A 149 9.05 15.45 -13.12
N ARG A 150 9.28 15.09 -11.86
CA ARG A 150 9.81 13.78 -11.48
C ARG A 150 8.73 12.72 -11.56
N THR A 151 9.12 11.49 -11.87
CA THR A 151 8.28 10.30 -11.76
C THR A 151 8.57 9.61 -10.44
N VAL A 152 7.52 9.41 -9.64
CA VAL A 152 7.65 8.98 -8.24
C VAL A 152 6.55 7.99 -7.87
N PHE A 153 6.70 7.30 -6.75
CA PHE A 153 5.60 6.60 -6.08
C PHE A 153 5.60 6.92 -4.58
N LEU A 154 4.43 6.71 -3.94
CA LEU A 154 4.27 6.86 -2.50
C LEU A 154 4.32 5.52 -1.78
N THR A 155 4.83 5.55 -0.55
CA THR A 155 4.67 4.52 0.48
C THR A 155 4.76 5.22 1.85
N ASN A 156 4.72 4.49 2.98
CA ASN A 156 4.92 5.13 4.28
C ASN A 156 6.39 5.51 4.51
N SER A 157 6.60 6.51 5.35
CA SER A 157 7.95 6.90 5.78
C SER A 157 8.63 5.73 6.46
N HIS A 158 7.98 5.06 7.42
CA HIS A 158 8.58 3.88 8.08
C HIS A 158 8.88 2.70 7.14
N VAL A 159 8.38 2.70 5.89
CA VAL A 159 8.66 1.69 4.87
C VAL A 159 9.86 2.08 4.00
N ALA A 160 10.00 3.35 3.61
CA ALA A 160 11.06 3.80 2.69
C ALA A 160 12.15 4.67 3.32
N ALA A 161 11.96 5.13 4.55
CA ALA A 161 12.81 6.02 5.31
C ALA A 161 12.91 5.50 6.76
N ASP A 162 13.87 4.61 7.00
CA ASP A 162 14.18 4.06 8.33
C ASP A 162 14.05 5.12 9.44
N SER A 163 12.98 5.04 10.24
CA SER A 163 12.48 6.10 11.10
C SER A 163 13.58 6.73 11.98
N GLY A 164 14.13 7.86 11.52
CA GLY A 164 15.17 8.63 12.22
C GLY A 164 16.61 8.43 11.78
N ASP A 165 16.91 7.57 10.78
CA ASP A 165 18.27 7.33 10.26
C ASP A 165 18.34 7.35 8.72
N ALA A 166 17.25 7.71 8.04
CA ALA A 166 17.20 7.83 6.58
C ALA A 166 17.70 9.20 6.09
N SER A 167 18.20 9.21 4.86
CA SER A 167 18.63 10.40 4.13
C SER A 167 18.03 10.43 2.73
N GLN A 168 17.80 11.62 2.20
CA GLN A 168 17.47 11.76 0.78
C GLN A 168 18.60 11.15 -0.07
N GLY A 169 18.20 10.40 -1.09
CA GLY A 169 19.09 9.63 -1.95
C GLY A 169 19.28 8.17 -1.54
N ASP A 170 18.73 7.74 -0.40
CA ASP A 170 18.78 6.35 0.02
C ASP A 170 18.07 5.44 -0.97
N ASP A 171 18.66 4.27 -1.21
CA ASP A 171 18.10 3.26 -2.09
C ASP A 171 16.82 2.67 -1.49
N VAL A 172 15.85 2.39 -2.36
CA VAL A 172 14.64 1.64 -2.00
C VAL A 172 14.59 0.37 -2.85
N TYR A 173 14.32 -0.77 -2.23
CA TYR A 173 14.29 -2.08 -2.89
C TYR A 173 12.85 -2.53 -3.19
N GLN A 174 12.69 -3.21 -4.32
CA GLN A 174 11.48 -3.97 -4.66
C GLN A 174 11.95 -5.35 -5.17
N PRO A 175 11.67 -6.44 -4.42
CA PRO A 175 10.88 -6.46 -3.19
C PRO A 175 11.64 -5.85 -2.00
N GLY A 176 10.97 -5.60 -0.87
CA GLY A 176 11.63 -5.21 0.37
C GLY A 176 12.56 -6.30 0.90
N THR A 177 13.48 -5.95 1.81
CA THR A 177 14.53 -6.87 2.30
C THR A 177 13.96 -8.09 3.01
N TYR A 178 12.86 -7.93 3.75
CA TYR A 178 12.17 -9.05 4.41
C TYR A 178 11.73 -10.14 3.43
N ASP A 179 11.41 -9.75 2.19
CA ASP A 179 11.03 -10.69 1.14
C ASP A 179 12.18 -11.08 0.18
N GLY A 180 13.42 -10.76 0.56
CA GLY A 180 14.62 -11.18 -0.16
C GLY A 180 15.18 -10.17 -1.15
N GLY A 181 14.70 -8.92 -1.16
CA GLY A 181 15.31 -7.85 -1.94
C GLY A 181 16.69 -7.47 -1.43
N GLY A 182 17.60 -7.12 -2.34
CA GLY A 182 18.93 -6.63 -2.01
C GLY A 182 19.45 -5.58 -2.98
N ALA A 183 20.76 -5.31 -2.94
CA ALA A 183 21.40 -4.24 -3.71
C ALA A 183 21.24 -4.33 -5.25
N ASN A 184 20.80 -5.47 -5.79
CA ASN A 184 20.49 -5.63 -7.22
C ASN A 184 19.01 -5.39 -7.56
N ASP A 185 18.21 -5.02 -6.56
CA ASP A 185 16.76 -4.89 -6.60
C ASP A 185 16.32 -3.46 -6.26
N ILE A 186 17.21 -2.48 -6.45
CA ILE A 186 16.90 -1.06 -6.37
C ILE A 186 15.76 -0.76 -7.35
N ILE A 187 14.69 -0.17 -6.84
CA ILE A 187 13.59 0.34 -7.67
C ILE A 187 13.74 1.83 -7.92
N GLY A 188 14.16 2.58 -6.90
CA GLY A 188 14.26 4.03 -6.92
C GLY A 188 15.03 4.54 -5.71
N THR A 189 15.06 5.86 -5.57
CA THR A 189 15.76 6.56 -4.48
C THR A 189 14.79 7.46 -3.71
N LEU A 190 14.92 7.47 -2.38
CA LEU A 190 14.13 8.32 -1.49
C LEU A 190 14.39 9.80 -1.79
N VAL A 191 13.35 10.60 -1.97
CA VAL A 191 13.50 12.05 -2.25
C VAL A 191 12.85 12.95 -1.22
N ASP A 192 11.82 12.48 -0.52
CA ASP A 192 11.16 13.23 0.54
C ASP A 192 10.44 12.28 1.49
N PHE A 193 10.35 12.62 2.77
CA PHE A 193 9.72 11.78 3.79
C PHE A 193 9.38 12.56 5.06
N SER A 194 8.37 12.10 5.79
CA SER A 194 7.99 12.67 7.08
C SER A 194 8.71 12.00 8.25
N GLU A 195 9.09 12.78 9.26
CA GLU A 195 9.60 12.26 10.53
C GLU A 195 8.45 12.18 11.54
N ILE A 196 8.43 11.10 12.34
CA ILE A 196 7.42 10.88 13.37
C ILE A 196 7.93 11.42 14.70
N SER A 197 7.19 12.35 15.29
CA SER A 197 7.46 12.93 16.60
C SER A 197 6.63 12.24 17.69
N THR A 198 7.24 11.98 18.85
CA THR A 198 6.52 11.52 20.04
C THR A 198 6.11 12.66 20.97
N SER A 199 6.45 13.91 20.63
CA SER A 199 6.17 15.10 21.44
C SER A 199 5.27 16.12 20.75
N GLU A 200 5.03 15.98 19.45
CA GLU A 200 4.21 16.89 18.63
C GLU A 200 3.17 16.09 17.86
N ASP A 201 2.12 16.76 17.40
CA ASP A 201 1.10 16.16 16.55
C ASP A 201 1.68 15.80 15.18
N ASN A 202 1.43 14.56 14.74
CA ASN A 202 1.82 14.06 13.43
C ASN A 202 0.61 14.08 12.50
N THR A 203 0.79 14.60 11.29
CA THR A 203 -0.27 14.61 10.27
C THR A 203 -0.05 13.53 9.21
N THR A 204 1.17 13.00 9.09
CA THR A 204 1.50 12.04 8.04
C THR A 204 2.66 11.12 8.41
N ASP A 205 2.69 9.98 7.73
CA ASP A 205 3.72 8.96 7.70
C ASP A 205 3.84 8.54 6.23
N SER A 206 4.51 9.38 5.44
CA SER A 206 4.61 9.23 3.99
C SER A 206 6.04 9.49 3.51
N ALA A 207 6.40 8.77 2.45
CA ALA A 207 7.65 8.94 1.75
C ALA A 207 7.41 8.88 0.24
N LEU A 208 8.22 9.67 -0.45
CA LEU A 208 8.23 9.81 -1.89
C LEU A 208 9.53 9.24 -2.44
N VAL A 209 9.40 8.31 -3.39
CA VAL A 209 10.54 7.61 -3.99
C VAL A 209 10.58 7.93 -5.48
N GLU A 210 11.68 8.53 -5.93
CA GLU A 210 11.91 8.80 -7.35
C GLU A 210 12.32 7.52 -8.07
N VAL A 211 11.72 7.30 -9.23
CA VAL A 211 11.77 6.03 -9.94
C VAL A 211 11.88 6.26 -11.43
N ARG A 212 12.58 5.36 -12.11
CA ARG A 212 12.62 5.37 -13.58
C ARG A 212 11.24 4.98 -14.11
N PRO A 213 10.69 5.65 -15.14
CA PRO A 213 9.35 5.34 -15.65
C PRO A 213 9.14 3.87 -16.04
N ASP A 214 10.17 3.18 -16.52
CA ASP A 214 10.14 1.77 -16.94
C ASP A 214 10.20 0.77 -15.77
N HIS A 215 10.39 1.23 -14.54
CA HIS A 215 10.42 0.39 -13.35
C HIS A 215 9.04 0.17 -12.71
N LEU A 216 8.01 0.91 -13.13
CA LEU A 216 6.65 0.83 -12.58
C LEU A 216 5.58 0.55 -13.64
N GLN A 217 4.51 -0.09 -13.20
CA GLN A 217 3.28 -0.25 -13.98
C GLN A 217 2.23 0.78 -13.52
N SER A 218 1.33 1.22 -14.41
CA SER A 218 0.28 2.20 -14.05
C SER A 218 -0.93 1.62 -13.30
N ASP A 219 -0.86 0.36 -12.84
CA ASP A 219 -1.96 -0.37 -12.21
C ASP A 219 -1.69 -0.66 -10.72
N ILE A 220 -2.80 -0.90 -10.03
CA ILE A 220 -2.83 -1.41 -8.67
C ILE A 220 -3.09 -2.91 -8.79
N PHE A 221 -2.19 -3.72 -8.26
CA PHE A 221 -2.20 -5.17 -8.46
C PHE A 221 -3.51 -5.79 -7.96
N GLU A 222 -4.18 -6.57 -8.82
CA GLU A 222 -5.49 -7.20 -8.58
C GLU A 222 -6.67 -6.23 -8.37
N VAL A 223 -6.49 -4.93 -8.65
CA VAL A 223 -7.59 -3.96 -8.76
C VAL A 223 -7.77 -3.64 -10.24
N GLU A 224 -8.98 -3.86 -10.77
CA GLU A 224 -9.24 -3.75 -12.22
C GLU A 224 -9.16 -2.31 -12.75
N SER A 225 -9.28 -1.34 -11.86
CA SER A 225 -9.39 0.08 -12.20
C SER A 225 -8.05 0.82 -12.11
N ASP A 226 -7.74 1.64 -13.12
CA ASP A 226 -6.60 2.56 -13.09
C ASP A 226 -6.84 3.71 -12.08
N LEU A 227 -5.77 4.15 -11.40
CA LEU A 227 -5.82 5.37 -10.57
C LEU A 227 -6.11 6.59 -11.46
N ARG A 228 -7.20 7.30 -11.16
CA ARG A 228 -7.66 8.47 -11.90
C ARG A 228 -7.26 9.78 -11.27
N ALA A 229 -7.47 9.88 -9.97
CA ALA A 229 -7.26 11.09 -9.19
C ALA A 229 -7.21 10.73 -7.70
N PHE A 230 -6.88 11.72 -6.90
CA PHE A 230 -7.11 11.69 -5.46
C PHE A 230 -8.43 12.38 -5.12
N THR A 231 -9.12 11.89 -4.09
CA THR A 231 -10.37 12.45 -3.57
C THR A 231 -10.43 12.19 -2.07
N ASP A 232 -11.34 12.85 -1.37
CA ASP A 232 -11.57 12.57 0.04
C ASP A 232 -12.24 11.21 0.28
N ALA A 233 -11.97 10.58 1.42
CA ALA A 233 -12.71 9.41 1.87
C ALA A 233 -14.19 9.74 2.13
N GLU A 234 -15.08 8.81 1.79
CA GLU A 234 -16.53 8.99 1.92
C GLU A 234 -17.10 8.12 3.04
N LEU A 235 -17.58 8.75 4.14
CA LEU A 235 -18.23 8.05 5.26
C LEU A 235 -19.32 7.08 4.78
N GLY A 236 -19.31 5.87 5.33
CA GLY A 236 -20.24 4.78 5.02
C GLY A 236 -19.98 4.07 3.70
N GLN A 237 -19.15 4.63 2.80
CA GLN A 237 -18.81 4.02 1.52
C GLN A 237 -17.70 3.00 1.66
N ARG A 238 -17.77 1.95 0.84
CA ARG A 238 -16.76 0.91 0.74
C ARG A 238 -15.54 1.42 -0.03
N HIS A 239 -14.37 1.29 0.59
CA HIS A 239 -13.07 1.59 0.00
C HIS A 239 -12.27 0.31 -0.13
N THR A 240 -11.48 0.22 -1.20
CA THR A 240 -10.64 -0.93 -1.55
C THR A 240 -9.17 -0.56 -1.38
N LYS A 241 -8.36 -1.52 -0.94
CA LYS A 241 -6.91 -1.41 -0.92
C LYS A 241 -6.28 -2.68 -1.50
N SER A 242 -5.09 -2.53 -2.06
CA SER A 242 -4.26 -3.66 -2.49
C SER A 242 -2.94 -3.64 -1.73
N GLY A 243 -2.72 -4.65 -0.89
CA GLY A 243 -1.60 -4.71 0.04
C GLY A 243 -0.76 -5.97 -0.10
N ARG A 244 0.53 -5.86 0.23
CA ARG A 244 1.50 -6.96 0.14
C ARG A 244 1.07 -8.20 0.95
N THR A 245 0.48 -8.00 2.12
CA THR A 245 0.20 -9.07 3.10
C THR A 245 -1.20 -9.65 2.91
N THR A 246 -2.22 -8.79 2.89
CA THR A 246 -3.63 -9.23 2.88
C THR A 246 -4.27 -9.18 1.49
N SER A 247 -3.48 -8.94 0.44
CA SER A 247 -3.95 -8.82 -0.94
C SER A 247 -5.00 -7.71 -1.12
N VAL A 248 -6.06 -7.95 -1.90
CA VAL A 248 -7.17 -7.00 -2.07
C VAL A 248 -8.17 -7.20 -0.95
N THR A 249 -8.42 -6.16 -0.17
CA THR A 249 -9.48 -6.13 0.84
C THR A 249 -10.24 -4.83 0.71
N ALA A 250 -11.45 -4.80 1.23
CA ALA A 250 -12.30 -3.63 1.17
C ALA A 250 -13.26 -3.57 2.36
N GLY A 251 -13.56 -2.35 2.79
CA GLY A 251 -14.35 -2.06 3.99
C GLY A 251 -14.83 -0.62 3.99
N LYS A 252 -15.77 -0.30 4.87
CA LYS A 252 -16.37 1.03 4.95
C LYS A 252 -15.43 2.03 5.64
N CYS A 253 -15.46 3.29 5.19
CA CYS A 253 -14.97 4.42 6.00
C CYS A 253 -15.99 4.70 7.11
N THR A 254 -15.56 4.65 8.37
CA THR A 254 -16.45 4.74 9.55
C THR A 254 -16.34 6.07 10.27
N ALA A 255 -15.19 6.72 10.21
CA ALA A 255 -14.95 8.03 10.78
C ALA A 255 -13.87 8.80 10.00
N ARG A 256 -13.84 10.12 10.16
CA ARG A 256 -12.85 11.02 9.57
C ARG A 256 -12.41 12.07 10.57
N ASN A 257 -11.33 12.78 10.24
CA ASN A 257 -10.68 13.77 11.11
C ASN A 257 -10.33 13.20 12.49
N ALA A 258 -9.94 11.93 12.51
CA ALA A 258 -9.67 11.22 13.74
C ALA A 258 -8.31 11.62 14.33
N THR A 259 -8.26 11.71 15.65
CA THR A 259 -7.04 11.79 16.44
C THR A 259 -6.81 10.46 17.13
N PHE A 260 -5.60 9.91 17.04
CA PHE A 260 -5.21 8.67 17.69
C PHE A 260 -3.82 8.74 18.31
N ASN A 261 -3.68 8.15 19.49
CA ASN A 261 -2.39 7.77 20.03
C ASN A 261 -1.97 6.43 19.40
N VAL A 262 -0.94 6.46 18.56
CA VAL A 262 -0.49 5.29 17.80
C VAL A 262 0.81 4.76 18.41
N GLY A 263 0.80 3.49 18.82
CA GLY A 263 1.99 2.81 19.33
C GLY A 263 2.99 2.45 18.23
N SER A 264 4.27 2.66 18.49
CA SER A 264 5.39 2.23 17.63
C SER A 264 6.54 1.64 18.47
N LYS A 265 7.56 1.09 17.80
CA LYS A 265 8.81 0.66 18.47
C LYS A 265 9.55 1.80 19.20
N HIS A 266 9.26 3.06 18.86
CA HIS A 266 9.89 4.25 19.43
C HIS A 266 9.05 4.94 20.53
N GLY A 267 7.91 4.34 20.89
CA GLY A 267 6.94 4.90 21.83
C GLY A 267 5.62 5.24 21.16
N THR A 268 4.77 5.96 21.88
CA THR A 268 3.46 6.41 21.40
C THR A 268 3.58 7.78 20.74
N ALA A 269 3.02 7.93 19.55
CA ALA A 269 2.97 9.19 18.81
C ALA A 269 1.51 9.57 18.54
N LYS A 270 1.17 10.86 18.73
CA LYS A 270 -0.17 11.38 18.45
C LYS A 270 -0.27 11.70 16.96
N PHE A 271 -1.28 11.14 16.30
CA PHE A 271 -1.62 11.43 14.91
C PHE A 271 -2.99 12.11 14.84
N VAL A 272 -3.12 13.09 13.96
CA VAL A 272 -4.33 13.90 13.78
C VAL A 272 -4.78 13.92 12.32
N GLY A 273 -6.06 14.15 12.10
CA GLY A 273 -6.63 14.27 10.75
C GLY A 273 -6.71 12.94 10.00
N LEU A 274 -6.89 11.82 10.71
CA LEU A 274 -6.91 10.48 10.10
C LEU A 274 -8.29 10.09 9.57
N ASP A 275 -8.30 9.25 8.53
CA ASP A 275 -9.49 8.50 8.11
C ASP A 275 -9.50 7.13 8.81
N VAL A 276 -10.68 6.71 9.29
CA VAL A 276 -10.89 5.40 9.93
C VAL A 276 -11.72 4.51 9.02
N PHE A 277 -11.25 3.28 8.84
CA PHE A 277 -11.91 2.24 8.07
C PHE A 277 -12.17 1.00 8.93
N GLU A 278 -13.10 0.16 8.48
CA GLU A 278 -13.21 -1.24 8.94
C GLU A 278 -11.85 -1.97 8.87
N PRO A 279 -11.64 -3.06 9.63
CA PRO A 279 -10.34 -3.73 9.72
C PRO A 279 -10.02 -4.48 8.42
N ILE A 280 -9.41 -3.76 7.48
CA ILE A 280 -9.07 -4.24 6.14
C ILE A 280 -7.56 -4.51 5.98
N ALA A 281 -6.77 -4.28 7.03
CA ALA A 281 -5.31 -4.27 6.98
C ALA A 281 -4.67 -5.22 7.99
N SER A 282 -3.42 -5.59 7.72
CA SER A 282 -2.54 -6.24 8.70
C SER A 282 -1.10 -5.77 8.52
N GLY A 283 -0.22 -6.18 9.44
CA GLY A 283 1.21 -5.87 9.37
C GLY A 283 1.82 -6.16 8.00
N GLY A 284 2.52 -5.17 7.43
CA GLY A 284 3.11 -5.23 6.09
C GLY A 284 2.22 -4.72 4.94
N ASP A 285 0.95 -4.38 5.20
CA ASP A 285 0.14 -3.60 4.24
C ASP A 285 0.43 -2.09 4.30
N SER A 286 1.22 -1.63 5.28
CA SER A 286 1.72 -0.26 5.38
C SER A 286 2.20 0.27 4.03
N GLY A 287 1.69 1.43 3.65
CA GLY A 287 1.96 2.11 2.40
C GLY A 287 0.92 1.84 1.34
N SER A 288 -0.01 0.89 1.50
CA SER A 288 -1.08 0.64 0.52
C SER A 288 -1.96 1.87 0.33
N LEU A 289 -2.26 2.22 -0.92
CA LEU A 289 -3.30 3.19 -1.23
C LEU A 289 -4.68 2.57 -0.99
N ILE A 290 -5.49 3.25 -0.18
CA ILE A 290 -6.92 3.02 0.00
C ILE A 290 -7.66 3.93 -0.97
N GLY A 291 -8.75 3.48 -1.57
CA GLY A 291 -9.52 4.32 -2.48
C GLY A 291 -10.90 3.80 -2.85
N LEU A 292 -11.64 4.64 -3.57
CA LEU A 292 -12.98 4.37 -4.07
C LEU A 292 -12.91 3.81 -5.49
N GLU A 293 -13.59 2.70 -5.73
CA GLU A 293 -13.81 2.18 -7.07
C GLU A 293 -15.10 2.77 -7.64
N ARG A 294 -14.96 3.63 -8.65
CA ARG A 294 -16.06 4.23 -9.41
C ARG A 294 -16.10 3.64 -10.81
N ALA A 295 -17.21 3.85 -11.52
CA ALA A 295 -17.41 3.30 -12.86
C ALA A 295 -16.33 3.71 -13.89
N ASP A 296 -15.67 4.84 -13.66
CA ASP A 296 -14.64 5.40 -14.53
C ASP A 296 -13.20 5.18 -14.03
N GLY A 297 -13.02 4.65 -12.82
CA GLY A 297 -11.73 4.19 -12.31
C GLY A 297 -11.57 4.27 -10.79
N PHE A 298 -10.33 4.14 -10.33
CA PHE A 298 -9.97 4.14 -8.92
C PHE A 298 -9.61 5.56 -8.46
N TYR A 299 -10.14 5.99 -7.33
CA TYR A 299 -9.87 7.30 -6.74
C TYR A 299 -9.20 7.11 -5.39
N GLY A 300 -7.92 7.45 -5.29
CA GLY A 300 -7.14 7.28 -4.06
C GLY A 300 -7.60 8.24 -2.97
N THR A 301 -7.87 7.73 -1.78
CA THR A 301 -8.39 8.51 -0.65
C THR A 301 -7.41 8.68 0.47
N SER A 302 -6.70 7.61 0.84
CA SER A 302 -5.86 7.61 2.03
C SER A 302 -4.68 6.66 1.88
N LEU A 303 -3.57 6.97 2.54
CA LEU A 303 -2.38 6.12 2.64
C LEU A 303 -2.43 5.33 3.96
N LEU A 304 -2.53 4.01 3.87
CA LEU A 304 -2.62 3.11 5.02
C LEU A 304 -1.30 3.09 5.79
N PHE A 305 -1.32 3.25 7.12
CA PHE A 305 -0.10 3.21 7.96
C PHE A 305 -0.24 2.46 9.30
N ALA A 306 -1.43 2.49 9.90
CA ALA A 306 -1.68 2.00 11.24
C ALA A 306 -3.05 1.31 11.35
N GLY A 307 -3.29 0.61 12.45
CA GLY A 307 -4.57 -0.01 12.74
C GLY A 307 -4.51 -0.95 13.94
N SER A 308 -5.58 -1.73 14.09
CA SER A 308 -5.74 -2.76 15.11
C SER A 308 -6.53 -3.94 14.52
N SER A 309 -6.93 -4.89 15.37
CA SER A 309 -7.85 -5.95 14.96
C SER A 309 -9.27 -5.45 14.66
N SER A 310 -9.64 -4.24 15.10
CA SER A 310 -10.99 -3.68 14.94
C SER A 310 -11.09 -2.53 13.95
N LEU A 311 -9.97 -1.89 13.57
CA LEU A 311 -9.99 -0.79 12.61
C LEU A 311 -8.71 -0.67 11.78
N THR A 312 -8.76 0.11 10.71
CA THR A 312 -7.61 0.52 9.90
C THR A 312 -7.57 2.04 9.81
N LEU A 313 -6.36 2.62 9.97
CA LEU A 313 -6.12 4.05 9.88
C LEU A 313 -5.41 4.40 8.57
N GLY A 314 -5.97 5.36 7.86
CA GLY A 314 -5.39 5.95 6.65
C GLY A 314 -5.10 7.43 6.84
N ILE A 315 -3.99 7.90 6.29
CA ILE A 315 -3.67 9.31 6.20
C ILE A 315 -4.31 9.87 4.93
N PRO A 316 -5.18 10.88 5.01
CA PRO A 316 -5.81 11.47 3.83
C PRO A 316 -4.81 11.91 2.75
N MET A 317 -5.13 11.63 1.49
CA MET A 317 -4.25 11.95 0.36
C MET A 317 -4.07 13.45 0.12
N ASP A 318 -5.01 14.28 0.58
CA ASP A 318 -4.85 15.74 0.58
C ASP A 318 -3.73 16.17 1.54
N THR A 319 -3.68 15.59 2.74
CA THR A 319 -2.62 15.82 3.74
C THR A 319 -1.26 15.36 3.19
N VAL A 320 -1.21 14.19 2.54
CA VAL A 320 0.02 13.72 1.88
C VAL A 320 0.49 14.69 0.78
N GLN A 321 -0.43 15.22 -0.03
CA GLN A 321 -0.09 16.21 -1.06
C GLN A 321 0.22 17.61 -0.49
N GLN A 322 -0.32 17.98 0.67
CA GLN A 322 0.09 19.21 1.34
C GLN A 322 1.54 19.12 1.82
N PHE A 323 1.97 17.93 2.27
CA PHE A 323 3.35 17.68 2.70
C PHE A 323 4.33 17.61 1.51
N HIS A 324 4.06 16.77 0.52
CA HIS A 324 4.97 16.52 -0.62
C HIS A 324 4.78 17.45 -1.83
N GLY A 325 3.73 18.28 -1.83
CA GLY A 325 3.26 19.01 -3.01
C GLY A 325 2.27 18.21 -3.86
N GLN A 326 1.71 18.85 -4.90
CA GLN A 326 0.71 18.23 -5.77
C GLN A 326 1.30 17.05 -6.55
N LEU A 327 0.56 15.94 -6.60
CA LEU A 327 0.94 14.70 -7.25
C LEU A 327 -0.13 14.29 -8.26
N GLU A 328 0.25 14.14 -9.52
CA GLU A 328 -0.68 13.78 -10.59
C GLU A 328 -0.51 12.31 -10.99
N PRO A 329 -1.57 11.48 -10.94
CA PRO A 329 -1.50 10.12 -11.45
C PRO A 329 -1.09 10.08 -12.93
N MET A 330 -0.03 9.33 -13.23
CA MET A 330 0.41 9.16 -14.61
C MET A 330 -0.39 8.06 -15.29
N THR A 331 -0.82 8.33 -16.52
CA THR A 331 -1.43 7.29 -17.35
C THR A 331 -0.34 6.38 -17.93
N GLY A 332 -0.72 5.13 -18.26
CA GLY A 332 0.21 4.23 -18.94
C GLY A 332 0.71 4.72 -20.30
N ARG A 333 0.16 5.80 -20.89
CA ARG A 333 0.72 6.45 -22.09
C ARG A 333 1.89 7.39 -21.76
N GLU A 334 1.95 7.89 -20.55
CA GLU A 334 2.97 8.84 -20.08
C GLU A 334 4.18 8.15 -19.46
N LEU A 335 4.06 6.85 -19.14
CA LEU A 335 5.18 5.98 -18.76
C LEU A 335 6.02 5.52 -19.95
N VAL A 336 5.49 5.77 -21.15
CA VAL A 336 6.12 5.45 -22.43
C VAL A 336 6.78 6.74 -22.91
N ASP A 337 8.08 6.68 -23.20
CA ASP A 337 8.78 7.83 -23.79
C ASP A 337 8.01 8.25 -25.08
N PRO A 338 7.71 9.55 -25.28
CA PRO A 338 7.01 10.02 -26.48
C PRO A 338 7.63 9.55 -27.80
N ASP A 339 8.95 9.28 -27.80
CA ASP A 339 9.71 8.80 -28.94
C ASP A 339 9.90 7.26 -28.94
N ASP A 340 9.54 6.55 -27.86
CA ASP A 340 9.62 5.10 -27.74
C ASP A 340 8.29 4.47 -27.32
N LEU A 341 7.45 4.07 -28.28
CA LEU A 341 6.20 3.32 -28.06
C LEU A 341 6.40 1.92 -27.43
N ARG A 342 7.61 1.59 -26.97
CA ARG A 342 8.01 0.31 -26.40
C ARG A 342 8.70 0.59 -25.08
N ILE A 343 8.14 0.14 -23.96
CA ILE A 343 8.95 0.02 -22.75
C ILE A 343 9.83 -1.21 -22.96
N THR A 344 11.14 -0.98 -23.05
CA THR A 344 12.13 -2.05 -23.16
C THR A 344 12.95 -2.14 -21.90
N GLY A 345 13.08 -3.34 -21.34
CA GLY A 345 13.83 -3.56 -20.12
C GLY A 345 14.48 -4.93 -20.11
N THR A 346 15.40 -5.15 -19.17
CA THR A 346 15.94 -6.50 -18.89
C THR A 346 15.08 -7.15 -17.81
N THR A 347 14.43 -8.27 -18.11
CA THR A 347 13.70 -9.04 -17.08
C THR A 347 14.66 -9.79 -16.17
N PHE A 348 15.70 -10.42 -16.74
CA PHE A 348 16.79 -11.06 -15.99
C PHE A 348 18.00 -11.32 -16.89
N SER A 349 19.17 -11.46 -16.27
CA SER A 349 20.42 -11.87 -16.92
C SER A 349 20.83 -13.27 -16.45
N MET A 350 21.49 -14.04 -17.31
CA MET A 350 21.96 -15.38 -16.97
C MET A 350 23.13 -15.85 -17.82
N THR A 351 23.74 -16.95 -17.40
CA THR A 351 24.69 -17.73 -18.20
C THR A 351 24.06 -19.07 -18.60
N LEU A 352 23.98 -19.34 -19.91
CA LEU A 352 23.55 -20.63 -20.45
C LEU A 352 24.77 -21.46 -20.87
N LYS A 353 24.90 -22.69 -20.37
CA LYS A 353 25.92 -23.65 -20.83
C LYS A 353 25.72 -24.00 -22.31
N GLY A 354 26.76 -24.52 -22.95
CA GLY A 354 26.68 -24.94 -24.36
C GLY A 354 25.57 -25.97 -24.60
N GLY A 355 24.72 -25.70 -25.59
CA GLY A 355 23.56 -26.54 -25.95
C GLY A 355 22.44 -26.55 -24.91
N GLN A 356 22.55 -25.76 -23.84
CA GLN A 356 21.57 -25.77 -22.76
C GLN A 356 20.28 -25.08 -23.23
N THR A 357 19.16 -25.76 -22.99
CA THR A 357 17.83 -25.15 -23.02
C THR A 357 17.32 -25.03 -21.59
N ILE A 358 16.75 -23.87 -21.25
CA ILE A 358 16.00 -23.69 -20.01
C ILE A 358 14.67 -23.01 -20.31
N ALA A 359 13.71 -23.16 -19.40
CA ALA A 359 12.52 -22.33 -19.38
C ALA A 359 12.49 -21.55 -18.06
N ARG A 360 12.12 -20.27 -18.14
CA ARG A 360 11.91 -19.38 -16.99
C ARG A 360 10.56 -18.71 -17.14
N TRP A 361 9.85 -18.58 -16.03
CA TRP A 361 8.66 -17.75 -16.00
C TRP A 361 9.06 -16.28 -15.97
N SER A 362 8.24 -15.45 -16.62
CA SER A 362 8.30 -14.00 -16.58
C SER A 362 6.88 -13.48 -16.37
N GLY A 363 6.72 -12.59 -15.40
CA GLY A 363 5.44 -12.03 -14.98
C GLY A 363 5.29 -12.03 -13.46
N PRO A 364 4.11 -11.66 -12.95
CA PRO A 364 2.90 -11.35 -13.72
C PRO A 364 3.07 -10.06 -14.54
N TRP A 365 2.42 -9.99 -15.69
CA TRP A 365 2.30 -8.79 -16.50
C TRP A 365 0.84 -8.42 -16.53
N ASN A 366 0.48 -7.15 -16.36
CA ASN A 366 -0.91 -6.76 -16.50
C ASN A 366 -1.44 -7.17 -17.90
N ASP A 367 -2.66 -7.69 -17.98
CA ASP A 367 -3.23 -8.25 -19.20
C ASP A 367 -3.56 -7.21 -20.27
N ARG A 368 -3.51 -5.92 -19.91
CA ARG A 368 -3.54 -4.78 -20.82
C ARG A 368 -2.28 -4.61 -21.66
N TYR A 369 -1.23 -5.40 -21.40
CA TYR A 369 0.04 -5.34 -22.11
C TYR A 369 0.26 -6.59 -22.96
N ASN A 370 0.66 -6.38 -24.21
CA ASN A 370 1.31 -7.40 -25.02
C ASN A 370 2.82 -7.36 -24.74
N VAL A 371 3.35 -8.46 -24.23
CA VAL A 371 4.77 -8.55 -23.86
C VAL A 371 5.50 -9.53 -24.79
N ASP A 372 6.48 -9.01 -25.52
CA ASP A 372 7.41 -9.79 -26.33
C ASP A 372 8.72 -9.99 -25.55
N PHE A 373 9.41 -11.12 -25.74
CA PHE A 373 10.67 -11.43 -25.07
C PHE A 373 11.76 -11.89 -26.03
N ASP A 374 12.93 -11.26 -25.92
CA ASP A 374 14.12 -11.57 -26.70
C ASP A 374 15.34 -11.79 -25.80
N ALA A 375 15.95 -12.97 -25.89
CA ALA A 375 17.22 -13.26 -25.23
C ALA A 375 18.39 -12.79 -26.10
N ILE A 376 19.11 -11.79 -25.61
CA ILE A 376 20.21 -11.14 -26.31
C ILE A 376 21.54 -11.53 -25.65
N PRO A 377 22.48 -12.17 -26.39
CA PRO A 377 23.82 -12.42 -25.90
C PRO A 377 24.55 -11.12 -25.54
N THR A 378 25.23 -11.09 -24.40
CA THR A 378 26.04 -9.93 -23.97
C THR A 378 27.49 -10.02 -24.43
N THR A 379 27.87 -11.14 -25.04
CA THR A 379 29.20 -11.38 -25.64
C THR A 379 29.11 -11.35 -27.17
N THR A 380 30.12 -10.77 -27.82
CA THR A 380 30.16 -10.51 -29.28
C THR A 380 29.91 -11.75 -30.15
N ASP A 381 30.19 -12.93 -29.61
CA ASP A 381 30.09 -14.21 -30.30
C ASP A 381 28.92 -15.08 -29.79
N GLY A 382 28.22 -14.70 -28.73
CA GLY A 382 27.16 -15.52 -28.16
C GLY A 382 25.99 -15.74 -29.12
N TRP A 383 25.36 -16.91 -29.07
CA TRP A 383 24.15 -17.19 -29.86
C TRP A 383 23.08 -17.85 -29.00
N VAL A 384 22.03 -17.09 -28.70
CA VAL A 384 20.88 -17.52 -27.91
C VAL A 384 19.61 -17.28 -28.73
N SER A 385 18.61 -18.15 -28.57
CA SER A 385 17.26 -17.93 -29.07
C SER A 385 16.25 -18.00 -27.93
N SER A 386 15.18 -17.21 -27.99
CA SER A 386 14.06 -17.27 -27.05
C SER A 386 12.72 -17.50 -27.75
N SER A 387 11.75 -18.02 -27.00
CA SER A 387 10.35 -18.12 -27.42
C SER A 387 9.44 -18.19 -26.19
N VAL A 388 8.21 -17.67 -26.31
CA VAL A 388 7.16 -17.94 -25.32
C VAL A 388 6.59 -19.35 -25.57
N GLU A 389 6.76 -20.26 -24.62
CA GLU A 389 6.21 -21.63 -24.65
C GLU A 389 4.74 -21.67 -24.24
N SER A 390 4.35 -20.88 -23.24
CA SER A 390 3.00 -20.87 -22.71
C SER A 390 2.66 -19.51 -22.11
N VAL A 391 1.38 -19.16 -22.17
CA VAL A 391 0.80 -17.98 -21.55
C VAL A 391 -0.24 -18.45 -20.55
N TYR A 392 -0.14 -18.00 -19.31
CA TYR A 392 -1.09 -18.32 -18.26
C TYR A 392 -1.73 -17.04 -17.73
N LYS A 393 -3.05 -16.99 -17.67
CA LYS A 393 -3.80 -15.83 -17.16
C LYS A 393 -4.36 -16.16 -15.79
N THR A 394 -4.15 -15.27 -14.82
CA THR A 394 -4.73 -15.32 -13.48
C THR A 394 -5.39 -13.99 -13.15
N ASN A 395 -6.08 -13.92 -12.01
CA ASN A 395 -6.57 -12.65 -11.46
C ASN A 395 -5.43 -11.65 -11.20
N SER A 396 -4.22 -12.15 -11.02
CA SER A 396 -2.97 -11.39 -10.83
C SER A 396 -2.31 -10.93 -12.14
N GLY A 397 -2.83 -11.32 -13.31
CA GLY A 397 -2.29 -10.94 -14.63
C GLY A 397 -1.81 -12.12 -15.49
N ILE A 398 -0.99 -11.82 -16.49
CA ILE A 398 -0.48 -12.76 -17.50
C ILE A 398 0.97 -13.17 -17.19
N TYR A 399 1.22 -14.47 -17.18
CA TYR A 399 2.56 -15.04 -17.09
C TYR A 399 2.99 -15.66 -18.40
N TYR A 400 4.24 -15.42 -18.76
CA TYR A 400 4.87 -15.98 -19.94
C TYR A 400 5.96 -16.95 -19.51
N ARG A 401 5.87 -18.20 -19.95
CA ARG A 401 6.98 -19.15 -19.83
C ARG A 401 7.91 -18.93 -21.02
N ILE A 402 9.05 -18.32 -20.78
CA ILE A 402 10.05 -18.03 -21.80
C ILE A 402 11.04 -19.18 -21.83
N ARG A 403 11.13 -19.86 -22.97
CA ARG A 403 12.20 -20.81 -23.26
C ARG A 403 13.37 -20.06 -23.86
N MET A 404 14.57 -20.40 -23.40
CA MET A 404 15.83 -19.91 -23.96
C MET A 404 16.74 -21.08 -24.27
N GLU A 405 17.51 -20.95 -25.34
CA GLU A 405 18.46 -21.98 -25.75
C GLU A 405 19.76 -21.34 -26.21
N ASN A 406 20.88 -21.80 -25.65
CA ASN A 406 22.20 -21.52 -26.19
C ASN A 406 22.45 -22.43 -27.40
N LYS A 407 22.50 -21.83 -28.58
CA LYS A 407 22.67 -22.53 -29.86
C LYS A 407 24.12 -22.96 -30.13
N ARG A 408 25.08 -22.52 -29.30
CA ARG A 408 26.46 -23.03 -29.35
C ARG A 408 26.59 -24.28 -28.49
N SER A 409 27.15 -25.36 -29.03
CA SER A 409 27.28 -26.64 -28.33
C SER A 409 28.31 -26.66 -27.19
N ASN A 410 29.41 -25.91 -27.31
CA ASN A 410 30.60 -26.10 -26.46
C ASN A 410 31.03 -24.86 -25.65
N SER A 411 30.26 -23.77 -25.68
CA SER A 411 30.65 -22.53 -25.01
C SER A 411 29.48 -21.97 -24.22
N PRO A 412 29.69 -21.56 -22.96
CA PRO A 412 28.68 -20.80 -22.24
C PRO A 412 28.46 -19.45 -22.93
N VAL A 413 27.24 -18.94 -22.80
CA VAL A 413 26.86 -17.62 -23.30
C VAL A 413 26.14 -16.88 -22.19
N ASP A 414 26.67 -15.72 -21.84
CA ASP A 414 25.96 -14.74 -21.02
C ASP A 414 24.93 -14.03 -21.90
N CYS A 415 23.71 -13.90 -21.40
CA CYS A 415 22.62 -13.23 -22.10
C CYS A 415 21.71 -12.47 -21.15
N ASP A 416 21.18 -11.36 -21.67
CA ASP A 416 20.07 -10.63 -21.08
C ASP A 416 18.79 -11.08 -21.76
N VAL A 417 17.75 -11.41 -20.99
CA VAL A 417 16.40 -11.49 -21.55
C VAL A 417 15.80 -10.10 -21.47
N LYS A 418 15.61 -9.50 -22.64
CA LYS A 418 14.92 -8.24 -22.81
C LYS A 418 13.43 -8.51 -23.01
N TYR A 419 12.61 -7.61 -22.50
CA TYR A 419 11.19 -7.57 -22.80
C TYR A 419 10.86 -6.30 -23.57
N VAL A 420 9.79 -6.37 -24.35
CA VAL A 420 9.17 -5.24 -25.01
C VAL A 420 7.69 -5.25 -24.64
N VAL A 421 7.26 -4.27 -23.87
CA VAL A 421 5.85 -4.07 -23.55
C VAL A 421 5.23 -3.15 -24.60
N ARG A 422 4.09 -3.57 -25.18
CA ARG A 422 3.22 -2.77 -26.03
C ARG A 422 1.81 -2.80 -25.44
N ARG A 423 1.21 -1.62 -25.23
CA ARG A 423 -0.19 -1.53 -24.80
C ARG A 423 -1.14 -1.82 -25.97
#